data_AF-A0A453AR90-F1
#
_entry.id   AF-A0A453AR90-F1
#
_cell.length_a   1.000
_cell.length_b   1.000
_cell.length_c   1.000
_cell.angle_alpha   90.00
_cell.angle_beta   90.00
_cell.angle_gamma   90.00
#
_symmetry.space_group_name_H-M   'P 1'
#
loop_
_entity.id
_entity.type
_entity.pdbx_description
1 polymer ?
#
loop_
_entity_poly.entity_id
_entity_poly.type
_entity_poly.pdbx_seq_one_letter_code
_entity_poly.pdbx_strand_id
1 'polypeptide(L)'
;MDVSENDWSHTHASGVHVGGRIVLNLWRLMRGEVKLNNYSLEAVADEVLRRKVPLVPNKTLNRWFATGPGRGRHRCIEYVSSRAMLNLEIINQLDLVNRTSELARVFGIDFFSVLSRGSQFRVESMLLRLAHTQNYLAISPGNQQVASQPAMECMPLVMEPESAFYSDPVLVLDFQSLYPSMIIAYNLCYSTCLGKVFPSKSSVLGVSSYSADPHTIADLKNQLILTPNGVLYVQPEVRKGVVPRLLEEILSTRIMVKQAMKKLAPSQK
;
A
#
# COMPACT_ATOMS: atom_id res chain seq x y z
N MET A 1 -0.79 -23.79 -16.39
CA MET A 1 -1.62 -22.77 -15.72
C MET A 1 -2.07 -23.40 -14.42
N ASP A 2 -1.45 -22.98 -13.32
CA ASP A 2 -1.69 -23.58 -12.00
C ASP A 2 -3.11 -23.28 -11.52
N VAL A 3 -3.81 -24.33 -11.12
CA VAL A 3 -5.19 -24.27 -10.62
C VAL A 3 -5.30 -23.37 -9.36
N SER A 4 -4.20 -23.19 -8.62
CA SER A 4 -4.13 -22.35 -7.42
C SER A 4 -4.18 -20.84 -7.71
N GLU A 5 -3.64 -20.37 -8.84
CA GLU A 5 -3.72 -18.94 -9.22
C GLU A 5 -5.15 -18.52 -9.56
N ASN A 6 -5.95 -19.47 -10.05
CA ASN A 6 -7.32 -19.19 -10.46
C ASN A 6 -8.22 -18.86 -9.25
N ASP A 7 -8.07 -19.57 -8.13
CA ASP A 7 -8.94 -19.38 -6.97
C ASP A 7 -8.71 -18.02 -6.26
N TRP A 8 -7.45 -17.58 -6.18
CA TRP A 8 -7.14 -16.23 -5.69
C TRP A 8 -7.68 -15.15 -6.63
N SER A 9 -7.52 -15.34 -7.95
CA SER A 9 -8.05 -14.40 -8.96
C SER A 9 -9.58 -14.30 -8.91
N HIS A 10 -10.27 -15.41 -8.69
CA HIS A 10 -11.73 -15.44 -8.54
C HIS A 10 -12.22 -14.81 -7.25
N THR A 11 -11.41 -14.76 -6.19
CA THR A 11 -11.80 -14.15 -4.90
C THR A 11 -11.39 -12.68 -4.76
N HIS A 12 -10.27 -12.28 -5.38
CA HIS A 12 -9.67 -10.95 -5.21
C HIS A 12 -9.63 -10.10 -6.49
N ALA A 13 -9.70 -10.69 -7.69
CA ALA A 13 -9.57 -9.99 -8.98
C ALA A 13 -10.77 -10.22 -9.93
N SER A 14 -10.59 -10.25 -11.25
CA SER A 14 -11.70 -10.48 -12.20
C SER A 14 -12.00 -11.97 -12.45
N GLY A 15 -11.05 -12.88 -12.23
CA GLY A 15 -11.16 -14.28 -12.64
C GLY A 15 -11.16 -14.54 -14.16
N VAL A 16 -11.14 -13.47 -14.98
CA VAL A 16 -11.07 -13.54 -16.45
C VAL A 16 -9.71 -13.01 -16.88
N HIS A 17 -8.99 -13.80 -17.68
CA HIS A 17 -7.70 -13.41 -18.24
C HIS A 17 -7.78 -13.31 -19.76
N VAL A 18 -7.30 -12.21 -20.31
CA VAL A 18 -7.22 -11.98 -21.76
C VAL A 18 -5.82 -11.50 -22.09
N GLY A 19 -5.07 -12.29 -22.87
CA GLY A 19 -3.70 -11.95 -23.25
C GLY A 19 -3.60 -10.55 -23.87
N GLY A 20 -2.68 -9.74 -23.36
CA GLY A 20 -2.45 -8.37 -23.82
C GLY A 20 -3.49 -7.33 -23.37
N ARG A 21 -4.51 -7.70 -22.58
CA ARG A 21 -5.54 -6.78 -22.07
C ARG A 21 -5.70 -6.90 -20.56
N ILE A 22 -5.94 -5.75 -19.92
CA ILE A 22 -6.19 -5.69 -18.48
C ILE A 22 -7.71 -5.70 -18.26
N VAL A 23 -8.19 -6.66 -17.45
CA VAL A 23 -9.61 -6.77 -17.11
C VAL A 23 -9.83 -6.27 -15.69
N LEU A 24 -10.59 -5.18 -15.57
CA LEU A 24 -10.86 -4.52 -14.29
C LEU A 24 -12.28 -4.85 -13.80
N ASN A 25 -12.36 -5.48 -12.63
CA ASN A 25 -13.63 -5.76 -11.98
C ASN A 25 -14.03 -4.59 -11.04
N LEU A 26 -14.83 -3.67 -11.56
CA LEU A 26 -15.04 -2.37 -10.93
C LEU A 26 -15.60 -2.46 -9.51
N TRP A 27 -16.61 -3.29 -9.25
CA TRP A 27 -17.20 -3.37 -7.90
C TRP A 27 -16.18 -3.82 -6.84
N ARG A 28 -15.20 -4.65 -7.21
CA ARG A 28 -14.12 -5.07 -6.30
C ARG A 28 -13.13 -3.94 -6.06
N LEU A 29 -12.77 -3.22 -7.13
CA LEU A 29 -11.92 -2.04 -7.00
C LEU A 29 -12.57 -1.00 -6.08
N MET A 30 -13.89 -0.78 -6.20
CA MET A 30 -14.61 0.16 -5.35
C MET A 30 -14.55 -0.21 -3.86
N ARG A 31 -14.43 -1.49 -3.48
CA ARG A 31 -14.22 -1.88 -2.07
C ARG A 31 -12.91 -1.38 -1.48
N GLY A 32 -11.89 -1.18 -2.33
CA GLY A 32 -10.62 -0.58 -1.93
C GLY A 32 -10.66 0.95 -1.90
N GLU A 33 -11.50 1.57 -2.72
CA GLU A 33 -11.57 3.03 -2.87
C GLU A 33 -12.53 3.71 -1.90
N VAL A 34 -13.71 3.13 -1.70
CA VAL A 34 -14.80 3.72 -0.88
C VAL A 34 -15.29 2.72 0.15
N LYS A 35 -15.60 3.19 1.36
CA LYS A 35 -16.14 2.36 2.44
C LYS A 35 -17.66 2.47 2.48
N LEU A 36 -18.33 1.52 1.85
CA LEU A 36 -19.80 1.45 1.77
C LEU A 36 -20.34 0.19 2.46
N ASN A 37 -21.59 0.28 2.93
CA ASN A 37 -22.34 -0.89 3.42
C ASN A 37 -22.83 -1.79 2.27
N ASN A 38 -23.12 -1.19 1.12
CA ASN A 38 -23.56 -1.88 -0.10
C ASN A 38 -22.78 -1.33 -1.30
N TYR A 39 -22.29 -2.22 -2.16
CA TYR A 39 -21.50 -1.89 -3.35
C TYR A 39 -22.29 -2.11 -4.66
N SER A 40 -23.61 -1.97 -4.63
CA SER A 40 -24.40 -1.89 -5.86
C SER A 40 -23.98 -0.67 -6.68
N LEU A 41 -24.19 -0.71 -8.00
CA LEU A 41 -23.83 0.39 -8.88
C LEU A 41 -24.48 1.72 -8.44
N GLU A 42 -25.73 1.66 -7.96
CA GLU A 42 -26.48 2.82 -7.48
C GLU A 42 -25.84 3.42 -6.22
N ALA A 43 -25.44 2.59 -5.27
CA ALA A 43 -24.79 3.05 -4.04
C ALA A 43 -23.43 3.68 -4.32
N VAL A 44 -22.65 3.07 -5.21
CA VAL A 44 -21.35 3.62 -5.63
C VAL A 44 -21.54 4.92 -6.42
N ALA A 45 -22.50 4.98 -7.36
CA ALA A 45 -22.77 6.18 -8.13
C ALA A 45 -23.24 7.34 -7.24
N ASP A 46 -24.03 7.06 -6.21
CA ASP A 46 -24.46 8.06 -5.24
C ASP A 46 -23.30 8.57 -4.38
N GLU A 47 -22.37 7.71 -3.96
CA GLU A 47 -21.23 8.16 -3.16
C GLU A 47 -20.19 8.90 -4.00
N VAL A 48 -19.80 8.33 -5.15
CA VAL A 48 -18.69 8.83 -5.97
C VAL A 48 -19.13 9.99 -6.85
N LEU A 49 -20.27 9.88 -7.53
CA LEU A 49 -20.77 10.88 -8.48
C LEU A 49 -21.81 11.82 -7.88
N ARG A 50 -22.25 11.58 -6.62
CA ARG A 50 -23.36 12.31 -5.99
C ARG A 50 -24.64 12.30 -6.84
N ARG A 51 -24.88 11.20 -7.56
CA ARG A 51 -26.03 11.04 -8.47
C ARG A 51 -26.88 9.83 -8.11
N LYS A 52 -28.17 10.06 -7.85
CA LYS A 52 -29.16 8.99 -7.67
C LYS A 52 -29.51 8.36 -9.02
N VAL A 53 -29.29 7.06 -9.14
CA VAL A 53 -29.57 6.27 -10.36
C VAL A 53 -30.72 5.32 -10.08
N PRO A 54 -31.77 5.27 -10.92
CA PRO A 54 -32.87 4.33 -10.73
C PRO A 54 -32.45 2.89 -11.05
N LEU A 55 -32.89 1.94 -10.22
CA LEU A 55 -32.79 0.51 -10.49
C LEU A 55 -34.10 0.01 -11.13
N VAL A 56 -34.05 -0.34 -12.41
CA VAL A 56 -35.19 -0.94 -13.13
C VAL A 56 -35.11 -2.47 -13.04
N PRO A 57 -36.17 -3.16 -12.55
CA PRO A 57 -36.18 -4.63 -12.48
C PRO A 57 -36.08 -5.30 -13.86
N ASN A 58 -35.37 -6.44 -13.93
CA ASN A 58 -35.15 -7.18 -15.18
C ASN A 58 -36.46 -7.58 -15.90
N LYS A 59 -37.54 -7.88 -15.16
CA LYS A 59 -38.87 -8.19 -15.74
C LYS A 59 -39.42 -7.02 -16.57
N THR A 60 -39.18 -5.79 -16.13
CA THR A 60 -39.60 -4.57 -16.84
C THR A 60 -38.74 -4.34 -18.08
N LEU A 61 -37.43 -4.54 -17.96
CA LEU A 61 -36.50 -4.43 -19.10
C LEU A 61 -36.85 -5.42 -20.21
N ASN A 62 -37.12 -6.69 -19.87
CA ASN A 62 -37.54 -7.70 -20.84
C ASN A 62 -38.83 -7.32 -21.57
N ARG A 63 -39.81 -6.79 -20.83
CA ARG A 63 -41.08 -6.29 -21.42
C ARG A 63 -40.81 -5.14 -22.39
N TRP A 64 -40.02 -4.16 -21.99
CA TRP A 64 -39.67 -3.02 -22.83
C TRP A 64 -38.97 -3.47 -24.12
N PHE A 65 -38.01 -4.38 -24.02
CA PHE A 65 -37.28 -4.90 -25.18
C PHE A 65 -38.18 -5.68 -26.15
N ALA A 66 -39.10 -6.48 -25.61
CA ALA A 66 -40.04 -7.30 -26.39
C ALA A 66 -41.08 -6.48 -27.18
N THR A 67 -41.38 -5.25 -26.76
CA THR A 67 -42.39 -4.38 -27.42
C THR A 67 -42.03 -3.93 -28.85
N GLY A 68 -40.88 -4.32 -29.40
CA GLY A 68 -40.50 -3.99 -30.77
C GLY A 68 -39.63 -2.71 -30.86
N PRO A 69 -39.23 -2.29 -32.08
CA PRO A 69 -38.34 -1.14 -32.31
C PRO A 69 -38.94 0.23 -31.91
N GLY A 70 -40.17 0.25 -31.39
CA GLY A 70 -40.78 1.45 -30.83
C GLY A 70 -40.09 1.95 -29.54
N ARG A 71 -40.74 2.90 -28.86
CA ARG A 71 -40.21 3.59 -27.66
C ARG A 71 -39.71 2.65 -26.56
N GLY A 72 -40.33 1.47 -26.39
CA GLY A 72 -39.95 0.53 -25.34
C GLY A 72 -38.54 -0.05 -25.51
N ARG A 73 -38.19 -0.56 -26.69
CA ARG A 73 -36.84 -1.13 -26.91
C ARG A 73 -35.76 -0.07 -26.84
N HIS A 74 -36.01 1.12 -27.38
CA HIS A 74 -35.09 2.25 -27.27
C HIS A 74 -34.78 2.58 -25.80
N ARG A 75 -35.82 2.72 -24.96
CA ARG A 75 -35.67 2.97 -23.52
C ARG A 75 -34.87 1.89 -22.79
N CYS A 76 -35.05 0.62 -23.16
CA CYS A 76 -34.27 -0.48 -22.59
C CYS A 76 -32.77 -0.36 -22.95
N ILE A 77 -32.47 -0.09 -24.22
CA ILE A 77 -31.09 0.07 -24.70
C ILE A 77 -30.42 1.29 -24.04
N GLU A 78 -31.14 2.41 -23.98
CA GLU A 78 -30.69 3.63 -23.32
C GLU A 78 -30.36 3.40 -21.83
N TYR A 79 -31.21 2.67 -21.10
CA TYR A 79 -30.95 2.30 -19.71
C TYR A 79 -29.67 1.48 -19.55
N VAL A 80 -29.48 0.42 -20.35
CA VAL A 80 -28.28 -0.42 -20.28
C VAL A 80 -27.02 0.36 -20.69
N SER A 81 -27.12 1.18 -21.74
CA SER A 81 -26.03 2.05 -22.20
C SER A 81 -25.63 3.05 -21.12
N SER A 82 -26.60 3.71 -20.47
CA SER A 82 -26.37 4.64 -19.36
C SER A 82 -25.66 3.97 -18.18
N ARG A 83 -26.02 2.72 -17.86
CA ARG A 83 -25.33 1.93 -16.83
C ARG A 83 -23.90 1.54 -17.20
N ALA A 84 -23.62 1.31 -18.48
CA ALA A 84 -22.26 1.09 -18.96
C ALA A 84 -21.41 2.37 -18.88
N MET A 85 -21.98 3.52 -19.27
CA MET A 85 -21.32 4.83 -19.17
C MET A 85 -21.02 5.22 -17.72
N LEU A 86 -21.94 4.92 -16.80
CA LEU A 86 -21.74 5.10 -15.35
C LEU A 86 -20.45 4.47 -14.84
N ASN A 87 -20.06 3.28 -15.33
CA ASN A 87 -18.81 2.65 -14.93
C ASN A 87 -17.59 3.49 -15.33
N LEU A 88 -17.60 4.07 -16.53
CA LEU A 88 -16.52 4.93 -17.01
C LEU A 88 -16.47 6.26 -16.24
N GLU A 89 -17.63 6.86 -15.97
CA GLU A 89 -17.73 8.08 -15.17
C GLU A 89 -17.16 7.87 -13.76
N ILE A 90 -17.50 6.75 -13.11
CA ILE A 90 -16.96 6.39 -11.78
C ILE A 90 -15.44 6.26 -11.82
N ILE A 91 -14.90 5.54 -12.81
CA ILE A 91 -13.45 5.34 -12.98
C ILE A 91 -12.73 6.69 -13.18
N ASN A 92 -13.31 7.58 -13.99
CA ASN A 92 -12.74 8.89 -14.27
C ASN A 92 -12.82 9.82 -13.04
N GLN A 93 -13.93 9.82 -12.30
CA GLN A 93 -14.10 10.66 -11.11
C GLN A 93 -13.09 10.29 -10.01
N LEU A 94 -12.73 9.01 -9.90
CA LEU A 94 -11.71 8.53 -8.97
C LEU A 94 -10.28 8.60 -9.52
N ASP A 95 -10.12 9.07 -10.75
CA ASP A 95 -8.86 9.11 -11.50
C ASP A 95 -8.09 7.77 -11.43
N LEU A 96 -8.83 6.66 -11.45
CA LEU A 96 -8.30 5.37 -11.04
C LEU A 96 -7.19 4.89 -11.98
N VAL A 97 -7.32 5.14 -13.29
CA VAL A 97 -6.33 4.72 -14.28
C VAL A 97 -5.05 5.55 -14.15
N ASN A 98 -5.13 6.88 -14.15
CA ASN A 98 -3.91 7.71 -14.11
C ASN A 98 -3.17 7.55 -12.79
N ARG A 99 -3.88 7.56 -11.65
CA ARG A 99 -3.27 7.32 -10.34
C ARG A 99 -2.58 5.95 -10.27
N THR A 100 -3.20 4.91 -10.82
CA THR A 100 -2.60 3.57 -10.85
C THR A 100 -1.36 3.54 -11.75
N SER A 101 -1.40 4.20 -12.92
CA SER A 101 -0.25 4.35 -13.81
C SER A 101 0.91 5.06 -13.14
N GLU A 102 0.67 6.16 -12.42
CA GLU A 102 1.72 6.89 -11.69
C GLU A 102 2.30 6.04 -10.56
N LEU A 103 1.47 5.34 -9.80
CA LEU A 103 1.94 4.39 -8.78
C LEU A 103 2.78 3.26 -9.38
N ALA A 104 2.40 2.74 -10.54
CA ALA A 104 3.17 1.72 -11.25
C ALA A 104 4.58 2.21 -11.60
N ARG A 105 4.70 3.46 -12.08
CA ARG A 105 5.98 4.10 -12.40
C ARG A 105 6.84 4.32 -11.16
N VAL A 106 6.24 4.78 -10.06
CA VAL A 106 6.95 5.00 -8.77
C VAL A 106 7.46 3.68 -8.21
N PHE A 107 6.59 2.67 -8.11
CA PHE A 107 6.96 1.36 -7.56
C PHE A 107 7.86 0.55 -8.50
N GLY A 108 7.85 0.84 -9.79
CA GLY A 108 8.57 0.07 -10.81
C GLY A 108 7.97 -1.33 -10.98
N ILE A 109 6.64 -1.42 -11.05
CA ILE A 109 5.91 -2.67 -11.25
C ILE A 109 4.87 -2.48 -12.37
N ASP A 110 4.30 -3.57 -12.88
CA ASP A 110 3.25 -3.49 -13.89
C ASP A 110 1.96 -2.87 -13.31
N PHE A 111 1.16 -2.26 -14.19
CA PHE A 111 -0.08 -1.57 -13.84
C PHE A 111 -1.03 -2.46 -13.04
N PHE A 112 -1.23 -3.71 -13.47
CA PHE A 112 -2.20 -4.59 -12.83
C PHE A 112 -1.71 -5.09 -11.47
N SER A 113 -0.40 -5.26 -11.27
CA SER A 113 0.20 -5.59 -9.98
C SER A 113 0.02 -4.48 -8.95
N VAL A 114 -0.12 -3.22 -9.35
CA VAL A 114 -0.50 -2.15 -8.39
C VAL A 114 -1.85 -2.45 -7.76
N LEU A 115 -2.82 -2.94 -8.55
CA LEU A 115 -4.19 -3.22 -8.09
C LEU A 115 -4.32 -4.57 -7.41
N SER A 116 -3.62 -5.59 -7.91
CA SER A 116 -3.79 -6.98 -7.48
C SER A 116 -2.80 -7.39 -6.38
N ARG A 117 -1.54 -6.92 -6.42
CA ARG A 117 -0.50 -7.38 -5.48
C ARG A 117 -0.48 -6.55 -4.20
N GLY A 118 -0.12 -7.22 -3.12
CA GLY A 118 -0.03 -6.63 -1.78
C GLY A 118 1.14 -5.67 -1.60
N SER A 119 1.20 -5.05 -0.41
CA SER A 119 2.23 -4.07 -0.04
C SER A 119 3.65 -4.62 -0.09
N GLN A 120 3.87 -5.88 0.29
CA GLN A 120 5.18 -6.53 0.28
C GLN A 120 5.83 -6.48 -1.11
N PHE A 121 5.07 -6.82 -2.17
CA PHE A 121 5.58 -6.80 -3.54
C PHE A 121 6.05 -5.40 -3.98
N ARG A 122 5.35 -4.36 -3.52
CA ARG A 122 5.71 -2.96 -3.80
C ARG A 122 7.02 -2.58 -3.10
N VAL A 123 7.15 -2.94 -1.82
CA VAL A 123 8.36 -2.69 -1.03
C VAL A 123 9.56 -3.44 -1.60
N GLU A 124 9.40 -4.72 -1.93
CA GLU A 124 10.45 -5.55 -2.52
C GLU A 124 10.95 -4.98 -3.85
N SER A 125 10.05 -4.58 -4.77
CA SER A 125 10.45 -4.00 -6.05
C SER A 125 11.31 -2.74 -5.88
N MET A 126 10.92 -1.84 -4.96
CA MET A 126 11.70 -0.63 -4.69
C MET A 126 13.03 -0.93 -3.99
N LEU A 127 12.99 -1.76 -2.94
CA LEU A 127 14.15 -2.08 -2.12
C LEU A 127 15.22 -2.83 -2.91
N LEU A 128 14.83 -3.84 -3.68
CA LEU A 128 15.78 -4.67 -4.45
C LEU A 128 16.43 -3.87 -5.58
N ARG A 129 15.69 -2.99 -6.27
CA ARG A 129 16.28 -2.08 -7.26
C ARG A 129 17.34 -1.20 -6.64
N LEU A 130 17.06 -0.62 -5.47
CA LEU A 130 18.01 0.24 -4.77
C LEU A 130 19.22 -0.54 -4.26
N ALA A 131 19.00 -1.70 -3.64
CA ALA A 131 20.04 -2.58 -3.13
C ALA A 131 20.98 -3.07 -4.25
N HIS A 132 20.43 -3.38 -5.43
CA HIS A 132 21.20 -3.80 -6.60
C HIS A 132 22.18 -2.71 -7.07
N THR A 133 21.82 -1.42 -7.00
CA THR A 133 22.75 -0.33 -7.35
C THR A 133 23.99 -0.25 -6.45
N GLN A 134 23.95 -0.92 -5.30
CA GLN A 134 25.02 -0.96 -4.30
C GLN A 134 25.64 -2.36 -4.17
N ASN A 135 25.39 -3.27 -5.12
CA ASN A 135 25.90 -4.65 -5.14
C ASN A 135 25.52 -5.48 -3.90
N TYR A 136 24.35 -5.22 -3.30
CA TYR A 136 23.82 -6.06 -2.23
C TYR A 136 23.16 -7.33 -2.78
N LEU A 137 23.27 -8.40 -2.00
CA LEU A 137 22.52 -9.64 -2.19
C LEU A 137 21.45 -9.76 -1.10
N ALA A 138 20.20 -9.95 -1.52
CA ALA A 138 19.10 -10.20 -0.59
C ALA A 138 19.06 -11.67 -0.16
N ILE A 139 18.65 -11.91 1.08
CA ILE A 139 18.34 -13.26 1.57
C ILE A 139 16.89 -13.61 1.22
N SER A 140 16.65 -14.88 0.91
CA SER A 140 15.31 -15.41 0.58
C SER A 140 14.97 -16.53 1.58
N PRO A 141 14.47 -16.19 2.78
CA PRO A 141 14.16 -17.20 3.79
C PRO A 141 12.92 -18.01 3.41
N GLY A 142 12.94 -19.31 3.72
CA GLY A 142 11.78 -20.18 3.58
C GLY A 142 10.77 -20.00 4.72
N ASN A 143 9.55 -20.50 4.52
CA ASN A 143 8.45 -20.38 5.50
C ASN A 143 8.82 -20.90 6.90
N GLN A 144 9.57 -22.00 6.98
CA GLN A 144 10.02 -22.57 8.27
C GLN A 144 11.00 -21.65 9.00
N GLN A 145 11.91 -20.98 8.28
CA GLN A 145 12.87 -20.02 8.87
C GLN A 145 12.16 -18.77 9.39
N VAL A 146 11.15 -18.29 8.65
CA VAL A 146 10.32 -17.15 9.09
C VAL A 146 9.48 -17.54 10.31
N ALA A 147 8.96 -18.77 10.36
CA ALA A 147 8.19 -19.25 11.51
C ALA A 147 9.05 -19.48 12.77
N SER A 148 10.33 -19.80 12.60
CA SER A 148 11.27 -20.02 13.72
C SER A 148 12.01 -18.76 14.18
N GLN A 149 11.78 -17.60 13.54
CA GLN A 149 12.42 -16.35 13.93
C GLN A 149 11.97 -15.91 15.34
N PRO A 150 12.81 -15.17 16.09
CA PRO A 150 12.44 -14.64 17.39
C PRO A 150 11.16 -13.78 17.31
N ALA A 151 10.26 -13.97 18.29
CA ALA A 151 9.05 -13.18 18.38
C ALA A 151 9.35 -11.69 18.64
N MET A 152 8.44 -10.81 18.24
CA MET A 152 8.57 -9.38 18.48
C MET A 152 8.42 -9.07 19.98
N GLU A 153 9.44 -8.46 20.56
CA GLU A 153 9.49 -8.15 22.00
C GLU A 153 8.97 -6.74 22.34
N CYS A 154 8.94 -5.82 21.36
CA CYS A 154 8.58 -4.42 21.55
C CYS A 154 7.11 -4.16 21.19
N MET A 155 6.42 -3.38 22.02
CA MET A 155 5.02 -2.96 21.80
C MET A 155 4.91 -1.44 21.75
N PRO A 156 3.93 -0.88 21.00
CA PRO A 156 3.65 0.55 21.03
C PRO A 156 3.10 0.95 22.41
N LEU A 157 3.36 2.19 22.81
CA LEU A 157 2.75 2.79 23.99
C LEU A 157 1.36 3.32 23.65
N VAL A 158 0.34 2.85 24.38
CA VAL A 158 -0.99 3.43 24.41
C VAL A 158 -1.23 3.89 25.84
N MET A 159 -1.38 5.20 26.03
CA MET A 159 -1.67 5.76 27.35
C MET A 159 -3.14 5.51 27.70
N GLU A 160 -3.42 5.26 28.97
CA GLU A 160 -4.79 5.13 29.45
C GLU A 160 -5.48 6.50 29.37
N PRO A 161 -6.61 6.62 28.67
CA PRO A 161 -7.31 7.89 28.57
C PRO A 161 -8.07 8.21 29.86
N GLU A 162 -7.99 9.45 30.31
CA GLU A 162 -8.88 9.95 31.35
C GLU A 162 -10.27 10.18 30.77
N SER A 163 -11.21 9.28 31.08
CA SER A 163 -12.57 9.34 30.56
C SER A 163 -13.36 10.42 31.28
N ALA A 164 -13.55 11.57 30.62
CA ALA A 164 -14.31 12.70 31.13
C ALA A 164 -14.92 13.53 29.99
N PHE A 165 -15.81 14.45 30.35
CA PHE A 165 -16.24 15.52 29.46
C PHE A 165 -15.29 16.71 29.64
N TYR A 166 -14.60 17.09 28.57
CA TYR A 166 -13.67 18.21 28.56
C TYR A 166 -14.36 19.45 27.99
N SER A 167 -14.60 20.46 28.82
CA SER A 167 -15.14 21.76 28.38
C SER A 167 -14.08 22.68 27.79
N ASP A 168 -12.82 22.51 28.21
CA ASP A 168 -11.69 23.31 27.75
C ASP A 168 -11.09 22.75 26.45
N PRO A 169 -10.47 23.59 25.59
CA PRO A 169 -9.83 23.12 24.38
C PRO A 169 -8.70 22.11 24.64
N VAL A 170 -8.74 20.98 23.94
CA VAL A 170 -7.70 19.93 24.02
C VAL A 170 -6.80 20.00 22.78
N LEU A 171 -5.51 20.23 23.00
CA LEU A 171 -4.51 20.21 21.91
C LEU A 171 -4.18 18.78 21.50
N VAL A 172 -4.28 18.50 20.20
CA VAL A 172 -3.92 17.19 19.63
C VAL A 172 -2.62 17.33 18.86
N LEU A 173 -1.58 16.68 19.35
CA LEU A 173 -0.25 16.64 18.73
C LEU A 173 -0.01 15.26 18.11
N ASP A 174 0.53 15.24 16.90
CA ASP A 174 0.86 13.99 16.19
C ASP A 174 2.18 14.13 15.43
N PHE A 175 2.93 13.03 15.36
CA PHE A 175 4.18 12.95 14.61
C PHE A 175 3.90 12.66 13.13
N GLN A 176 4.45 13.50 12.25
CA GLN A 176 4.31 13.27 10.81
C GLN A 176 5.25 12.16 10.33
N SER A 177 4.73 10.95 10.19
CA SER A 177 5.49 9.77 9.72
C SER A 177 6.54 9.32 10.75
N LEU A 178 6.08 8.97 11.96
CA LEU A 178 6.91 8.57 13.09
C LEU A 178 7.96 7.50 12.73
N TYR A 179 7.56 6.29 12.30
CA TYR A 179 8.51 5.21 12.03
C TYR A 179 9.48 5.50 10.88
N PRO A 180 9.04 6.03 9.72
CA PRO A 180 9.99 6.42 8.68
C PRO A 180 11.04 7.42 9.17
N SER A 181 10.63 8.42 9.96
CA SER A 181 11.55 9.43 10.49
C SER A 181 12.56 8.81 11.47
N MET A 182 12.14 7.88 12.32
CA MET A 182 13.03 7.13 13.21
C MET A 182 14.03 6.26 12.44
N ILE A 183 13.58 5.56 11.41
CA ILE A 183 14.42 4.72 10.56
C ILE A 183 15.53 5.55 9.89
N ILE A 184 15.17 6.73 9.39
CA ILE A 184 16.12 7.66 8.76
C ILE A 184 17.09 8.23 9.79
N ALA A 185 16.57 8.79 10.88
CA ALA A 185 17.37 9.49 11.89
C ALA A 185 18.40 8.58 12.56
N TYR A 186 18.04 7.31 12.82
CA TYR A 186 18.91 6.34 13.49
C TYR A 186 19.54 5.33 12.52
N ASN A 187 19.44 5.56 11.20
CA ASN A 187 20.04 4.72 10.15
C ASN A 187 19.69 3.22 10.25
N LEU A 188 18.43 2.91 10.60
CA LEU A 188 18.00 1.54 10.88
C LEU A 188 17.81 0.77 9.56
N CYS A 189 18.69 -0.16 9.26
CA CYS A 189 18.61 -0.94 8.04
C CYS A 189 19.24 -2.32 8.19
N TYR A 190 18.80 -3.27 7.34
CA TYR A 190 19.47 -4.56 7.20
C TYR A 190 20.96 -4.41 6.86
N SER A 191 21.34 -3.40 6.07
CA SER A 191 22.72 -3.18 5.62
C SER A 191 23.64 -2.49 6.65
N THR A 192 23.08 -2.03 7.77
CA THR A 192 23.78 -1.29 8.83
C THR A 192 23.68 -1.95 10.20
N CYS A 193 22.89 -3.04 10.32
CA CYS A 193 22.69 -3.78 11.56
C CYS A 193 23.88 -4.71 11.85
N LEU A 194 24.42 -4.64 13.07
CA LEU A 194 25.53 -5.47 13.55
C LEU A 194 25.10 -6.58 14.53
N GLY A 195 23.81 -6.64 14.88
CA GLY A 195 23.24 -7.65 15.78
C GLY A 195 23.09 -7.18 17.23
N LYS A 196 22.64 -8.09 18.11
CA LYS A 196 22.42 -7.82 19.54
C LYS A 196 23.75 -7.81 20.30
N VAL A 197 23.93 -6.87 21.25
CA VAL A 197 25.15 -6.75 22.08
C VAL A 197 25.16 -7.72 23.26
N PHE A 198 23.99 -7.96 23.83
CA PHE A 198 23.86 -8.83 24.99
C PHE A 198 23.91 -10.30 24.55
N PRO A 199 24.53 -11.19 25.35
CA PRO A 199 24.72 -12.58 24.97
C PRO A 199 23.38 -13.31 25.01
N SER A 200 22.63 -13.28 23.90
CA SER A 200 21.68 -14.35 23.63
C SER A 200 22.51 -15.57 23.23
N LYS A 201 22.18 -16.75 23.79
CA LYS A 201 22.83 -18.04 23.47
C LYS A 201 22.85 -18.41 21.98
N SER A 202 22.24 -17.58 21.14
CA SER A 202 22.11 -17.72 19.70
C SER A 202 22.34 -16.35 19.06
N SER A 203 23.30 -16.27 18.12
CA SER A 203 23.61 -15.09 17.29
C SER A 203 22.61 -14.94 16.14
N VAL A 204 21.31 -15.08 16.44
CA VAL A 204 20.25 -15.01 15.42
C VAL A 204 19.82 -13.57 15.23
N LEU A 205 19.91 -13.10 13.97
CA LEU A 205 19.39 -11.83 13.52
C LEU A 205 18.23 -12.08 12.55
N GLY A 206 17.01 -12.04 13.08
CA GLY A 206 15.80 -12.38 12.33
C GLY A 206 15.79 -13.86 11.95
N VAL A 207 16.06 -14.15 10.68
CA VAL A 207 15.97 -15.50 10.08
C VAL A 207 17.32 -16.15 9.81
N SER A 208 18.43 -15.43 10.04
CA SER A 208 19.80 -15.93 9.81
C SER A 208 20.65 -15.83 11.07
N SER A 209 21.67 -16.68 11.15
CA SER A 209 22.73 -16.54 12.15
C SER A 209 23.76 -15.53 11.64
N TYR A 210 24.01 -14.48 12.41
CA TYR A 210 24.97 -13.44 12.09
C TYR A 210 25.67 -12.96 13.37
N SER A 211 27.00 -12.90 13.30
CA SER A 211 27.82 -12.25 14.31
C SER A 211 28.77 -11.31 13.60
N ALA A 212 28.74 -10.04 13.99
CA ALA A 212 29.74 -9.09 13.54
C ALA A 212 31.11 -9.45 14.14
N ASP A 213 32.17 -9.14 13.39
CA ASP A 213 33.54 -9.35 13.84
C ASP A 213 33.87 -8.40 15.01
N PRO A 214 34.37 -8.89 16.16
CA PRO A 214 34.68 -8.07 17.33
C PRO A 214 35.71 -6.97 17.05
N HIS A 215 36.68 -7.21 16.15
CA HIS A 215 37.67 -6.19 15.79
C HIS A 215 37.01 -5.04 15.03
N THR A 216 36.15 -5.35 14.05
CA THR A 216 35.34 -4.36 13.34
C THR A 216 34.47 -3.51 14.28
N ILE A 217 33.88 -4.11 15.33
CA ILE A 217 33.09 -3.36 16.33
C ILE A 217 33.99 -2.42 17.14
N ALA A 218 35.17 -2.88 17.54
CA ALA A 218 36.13 -2.08 18.31
C ALA A 218 36.63 -0.87 17.50
N ASP A 219 36.91 -1.06 16.22
CA ASP A 219 37.36 0.00 15.31
C ASP A 219 36.28 1.06 15.08
N LEU A 220 35.01 0.64 15.02
CA LEU A 220 33.88 1.51 14.77
C LEU A 220 33.29 2.15 16.03
N LYS A 221 33.86 1.96 17.22
CA LYS A 221 33.24 2.29 18.53
C LYS A 221 32.53 3.65 18.61
N ASN A 222 33.09 4.70 18.02
CA ASN A 222 32.53 6.07 18.07
C ASN A 222 31.49 6.34 16.96
N GLN A 223 31.28 5.40 16.06
CA GLN A 223 30.44 5.48 14.86
C GLN A 223 29.30 4.46 14.89
N LEU A 224 28.91 4.02 16.10
CA LEU A 224 27.83 3.08 16.33
C LEU A 224 26.66 3.75 17.07
N ILE A 225 25.48 3.19 16.89
CA ILE A 225 24.25 3.53 17.61
C ILE A 225 23.73 2.25 18.25
N LEU A 226 23.51 2.28 19.56
CA LEU A 226 22.83 1.21 20.29
C LEU A 226 21.36 1.59 20.46
N THR A 227 20.46 0.79 19.90
CA THR A 227 19.02 1.00 20.05
C THR A 227 18.50 0.44 21.39
N PRO A 228 17.33 0.92 21.89
CA PRO A 228 16.78 0.47 23.18
C PRO A 228 16.51 -1.04 23.28
N ASN A 229 16.31 -1.73 22.15
CA ASN A 229 16.16 -3.18 22.09
C ASN A 229 17.51 -3.93 22.05
N GLY A 230 18.63 -3.24 22.32
CA GLY A 230 19.96 -3.83 22.46
C GLY A 230 20.64 -4.23 21.16
N VAL A 231 20.19 -3.70 20.01
CA VAL A 231 20.77 -3.97 18.69
C VAL A 231 21.72 -2.83 18.29
N LEU A 232 22.89 -3.18 17.75
CA LEU A 232 23.84 -2.21 17.22
C LEU A 232 23.57 -1.91 15.74
N TYR A 233 23.67 -0.63 15.41
CA TYR A 233 23.67 -0.14 14.04
C TYR A 233 24.88 0.77 13.81
N VAL A 234 25.34 0.81 12.57
CA VAL A 234 26.39 1.73 12.12
C VAL A 234 25.78 3.10 11.80
N GLN A 235 26.49 4.19 12.13
CA GLN A 235 26.08 5.56 11.83
C GLN A 235 26.11 5.88 10.31
N PRO A 236 25.29 6.85 9.83
CA PRO A 236 25.23 7.24 8.42
C PRO A 236 26.58 7.61 7.79
N GLU A 237 27.50 8.19 8.57
CA GLU A 237 28.81 8.70 8.14
C GLU A 237 29.71 7.58 7.62
N VAL A 238 29.56 6.38 8.15
CA VAL A 238 30.29 5.18 7.68
C VAL A 238 29.57 4.55 6.51
N ARG A 239 28.24 4.38 6.65
CA ARG A 239 27.39 3.78 5.63
C ARG A 239 25.95 4.21 5.82
N LYS A 240 25.41 4.87 4.81
CA LYS A 240 23.97 5.13 4.72
C LYS A 240 23.21 3.86 4.34
N GLY A 241 22.22 3.48 5.13
CA GLY A 241 21.40 2.30 4.88
C GLY A 241 20.50 2.43 3.66
N VAL A 242 20.19 1.29 3.03
CA VAL A 242 19.31 1.22 1.85
C VAL A 242 17.88 1.68 2.18
N VAL A 243 17.32 1.21 3.30
CA VAL A 243 15.95 1.53 3.73
C VAL A 243 15.81 3.02 4.10
N PRO A 244 16.70 3.63 4.91
CA PRO A 244 16.72 5.08 5.11
C PRO A 244 16.68 5.89 3.82
N ARG A 245 17.54 5.55 2.84
CA ARG A 245 17.56 6.24 1.54
C ARG A 245 16.23 6.10 0.78
N LEU A 246 15.66 4.89 0.72
CA LEU A 246 14.36 4.66 0.09
C LEU A 246 13.27 5.53 0.74
N LEU A 247 13.24 5.59 2.07
CA LEU A 247 12.22 6.35 2.80
C LEU A 247 12.40 7.86 2.64
N GLU A 248 13.63 8.37 2.58
CA GLU A 248 13.89 9.78 2.27
C GLU A 248 13.35 10.18 0.90
N GLU A 249 13.56 9.37 -0.13
CA GLU A 249 13.05 9.61 -1.49
C GLU A 249 11.50 9.61 -1.51
N ILE A 250 10.86 8.68 -0.82
CA ILE A 250 9.40 8.62 -0.71
C ILE A 250 8.85 9.82 0.07
N LEU A 251 9.46 10.18 1.21
CA LEU A 251 8.99 11.28 2.06
C LEU A 251 9.19 12.64 1.41
N SER A 252 10.35 12.89 0.79
CA SER A 252 10.62 14.13 0.06
C SER A 252 9.60 14.33 -1.06
N THR A 253 9.32 13.29 -1.84
CA THR A 253 8.28 13.31 -2.86
C THR A 253 6.90 13.60 -2.27
N ARG A 254 6.54 12.95 -1.16
CA ARG A 254 5.27 13.20 -0.46
C ARG A 254 5.14 14.64 0.03
N ILE A 255 6.21 15.20 0.59
CA ILE A 255 6.24 16.59 1.08
C ILE A 255 6.07 17.55 -0.11
N MET A 256 6.79 17.33 -1.20
CA MET A 256 6.66 18.10 -2.44
C MET A 256 5.22 18.08 -2.97
N VAL A 257 4.59 16.90 -3.06
CA VAL A 257 3.19 16.76 -3.51
C VAL A 257 2.23 17.50 -2.56
N LYS A 258 2.38 17.33 -1.24
CA LYS A 258 1.56 18.06 -0.27
C LYS A 258 1.71 19.57 -0.39
N GLN A 259 2.92 20.07 -0.63
CA GLN A 259 3.17 21.50 -0.83
C GLN A 259 2.54 21.99 -2.13
N ALA A 260 2.62 21.22 -3.22
CA ALA A 260 1.96 21.54 -4.48
C ALA A 260 0.42 21.59 -4.31
N MET A 261 -0.16 20.59 -3.63
CA MET A 261 -1.59 20.57 -3.33
C MET A 261 -2.06 21.78 -2.51
N LYS A 262 -1.22 22.28 -1.57
CA LYS A 262 -1.56 23.48 -0.78
C LYS A 262 -1.65 24.76 -1.63
N LYS A 263 -0.94 24.83 -2.77
CA LYS A 263 -0.94 25.99 -3.66
C LYS A 263 -2.15 26.04 -4.59
N LEU A 264 -2.89 24.94 -4.74
CA LEU A 264 -4.07 24.87 -5.60
C LEU A 264 -5.32 25.41 -4.88
N ALA A 265 -6.17 26.12 -5.62
CA ALA A 265 -7.47 26.56 -5.11
C ALA A 265 -8.40 25.35 -4.87
N PRO A 266 -9.41 25.43 -3.97
CA PRO A 266 -10.31 24.31 -3.69
C PRO A 266 -11.04 23.75 -4.92
N SER A 267 -11.29 24.58 -5.95
CA SER A 267 -11.90 24.18 -7.22
C SER A 267 -10.94 23.49 -8.20
N GLN A 268 -9.65 23.45 -7.88
CA GLN A 268 -8.56 22.87 -8.67
C GLN A 268 -7.83 21.75 -7.91
N LYS A 269 -8.30 21.40 -6.71
CA LYS A 269 -7.78 20.32 -5.88
C LYS A 269 -8.42 18.98 -6.20
#